data_AF-A0A3M8EEE7-F1
#
_entry.id   AF-A0A3M8EEE7-F1
#
_cell.length_a   1.000
_cell.length_b   1.000
_cell.length_c   1.000
_cell.angle_alpha   90.00
_cell.angle_beta   90.00
_cell.angle_gamma   90.00
#
_symmetry.space_group_name_H-M   'P 1'
#
loop_
_entity.id
_entity.type
_entity.pdbx_description
1 polymer ?
#
loop_
_entity_poly.entity_id
_entity_poly.type
_entity_poly.pdbx_seq_one_letter_code
_entity_poly.pdbx_strand_id
1 'polypeptide(L)'
;MSIPKFLFVFVTCIFIGGFVAKQSVLLAQEAPMSSSDKVFEEPDIMPIYPGGTPEMHRFIANTLKYPEDARARNAQGLVVYTFVVEKDGTLSNFNIIHRADSLLNQEALRILEAMPPWRPARHKGEIVRSETYVPMYFRLNQHAVASGNPVQVTRNYSKTNPEVIENNTIYTIVDKMPQYTYGESGLSAFIAHNIRYPREARQEGIEGRILCSFIVASDGSISNIEVVEGSNKSLNEEAIRVLGLMPKWIPGENNGEKVHVKCLLPIDFVIDEDPIPGIPG
;
A
#
# COMPACT_ATOMS: atom_id res chain seq x y z
N MET A 1 -82.70 48.66 -48.14
CA MET A 1 -81.54 49.36 -47.57
C MET A 1 -80.67 48.32 -46.86
N SER A 2 -79.33 48.38 -47.01
CA SER A 2 -78.30 47.43 -46.53
C SER A 2 -78.20 46.12 -47.34
N ILE A 3 -77.06 45.51 -47.71
CA ILE A 3 -75.58 45.61 -47.48
C ILE A 3 -74.88 45.04 -48.75
N PRO A 4 -73.57 45.28 -49.02
CA PRO A 4 -72.74 44.12 -49.44
C PRO A 4 -71.28 44.07 -48.90
N LYS A 5 -70.70 42.87 -49.10
CA LYS A 5 -69.36 42.35 -48.70
C LYS A 5 -68.38 42.36 -49.90
N PHE A 6 -67.07 42.32 -49.64
CA PHE A 6 -66.04 41.89 -50.61
C PHE A 6 -64.83 41.22 -49.93
N LEU A 7 -64.20 40.30 -50.66
CA LEU A 7 -62.96 39.57 -50.35
C LEU A 7 -62.13 39.56 -51.65
N PHE A 8 -60.80 39.77 -51.60
CA PHE A 8 -59.87 39.15 -52.55
C PHE A 8 -58.41 39.15 -52.04
N VAL A 9 -57.67 38.21 -52.61
CA VAL A 9 -56.42 37.51 -52.26
C VAL A 9 -55.13 38.30 -52.52
N PHE A 10 -54.02 37.97 -51.83
CA PHE A 10 -52.64 38.25 -52.28
C PHE A 10 -51.71 37.05 -52.07
N VAL A 11 -50.80 36.81 -53.04
CA VAL A 11 -49.82 35.71 -53.10
C VAL A 11 -48.42 36.27 -53.45
N THR A 12 -47.45 35.88 -52.59
CA THR A 12 -45.98 35.69 -52.70
C THR A 12 -44.99 36.79 -53.14
N CYS A 13 -43.90 36.89 -52.37
CA CYS A 13 -42.52 36.83 -52.85
C CYS A 13 -41.63 36.08 -51.83
N ILE A 14 -40.72 35.23 -52.32
CA ILE A 14 -39.85 34.31 -51.56
C ILE A 14 -38.45 34.93 -51.39
N PHE A 15 -37.89 34.89 -50.18
CA PHE A 15 -36.45 35.00 -49.91
C PHE A 15 -36.03 33.81 -49.04
N ILE A 16 -35.17 32.92 -49.54
CA ILE A 16 -34.59 31.80 -48.79
C ILE A 16 -33.20 32.23 -48.35
N GLY A 17 -33.09 32.72 -47.11
CA GLY A 17 -31.82 32.93 -46.40
C GLY A 17 -31.48 31.72 -45.52
N GLY A 18 -30.20 31.35 -45.47
CA GLY A 18 -29.69 30.10 -44.90
C GLY A 18 -30.06 29.82 -43.44
N PHE A 19 -30.24 28.53 -43.16
CA PHE A 19 -30.52 27.98 -41.84
C PHE A 19 -29.20 27.82 -41.07
N VAL A 20 -28.95 28.67 -40.08
CA VAL A 20 -27.92 28.42 -39.05
C VAL A 20 -28.63 27.87 -37.82
N ALA A 21 -28.44 26.59 -37.54
CA ALA A 21 -28.94 25.94 -36.34
C ALA A 21 -28.23 26.53 -35.11
N LYS A 22 -28.99 27.18 -34.22
CA LYS A 22 -28.50 27.52 -32.87
C LYS A 22 -28.42 26.24 -32.06
N GLN A 23 -27.21 25.73 -31.86
CA GLN A 23 -26.94 24.67 -30.91
C GLN A 23 -26.98 25.25 -29.50
N SER A 24 -28.05 24.95 -28.76
CA SER A 24 -28.11 25.14 -27.32
C SER A 24 -27.14 24.16 -26.67
N VAL A 25 -26.01 24.66 -26.16
CA VAL A 25 -25.12 23.92 -25.28
C VAL A 25 -25.89 23.69 -23.98
N LEU A 26 -26.39 22.47 -23.79
CA LEU A 26 -26.82 22.01 -22.48
C LEU A 26 -25.56 21.96 -21.61
N LEU A 27 -25.44 22.84 -20.62
CA LEU A 27 -24.43 22.68 -19.58
C LEU A 27 -24.78 21.39 -18.84
N ALA A 28 -24.06 20.32 -19.14
CA ALA A 28 -24.07 19.12 -18.33
C ALA A 28 -23.55 19.52 -16.95
N GLN A 29 -24.49 19.69 -16.02
CA GLN A 29 -24.17 19.81 -14.61
C GLN A 29 -23.50 18.49 -14.21
N GLU A 30 -22.21 18.55 -13.87
CA GLU A 30 -21.44 17.38 -13.44
C GLU A 30 -22.22 16.66 -12.35
N ALA A 31 -22.53 15.38 -12.59
CA ALA A 31 -23.18 14.54 -11.62
C ALA A 31 -22.34 14.52 -10.32
N PRO A 32 -22.95 14.54 -9.13
CA PRO A 32 -22.21 14.38 -7.89
C PRO A 32 -21.42 13.07 -7.94
N MET A 33 -20.12 13.11 -7.63
CA MET A 33 -19.26 11.92 -7.60
C MET A 33 -19.94 10.81 -6.79
N SER A 34 -20.16 9.68 -7.44
CA SER A 34 -20.65 8.45 -6.84
C SER A 34 -19.72 8.04 -5.69
N SER A 35 -20.29 7.59 -4.57
CA SER A 35 -19.57 7.04 -3.42
C SER A 35 -18.76 5.77 -3.72
N SER A 36 -18.67 5.34 -4.99
CA SER A 36 -18.02 4.11 -5.43
C SER A 36 -16.48 4.16 -5.47
N ASP A 37 -15.87 5.33 -5.36
CA ASP A 37 -14.43 5.52 -5.63
C ASP A 37 -13.54 5.55 -4.39
N LYS A 38 -14.11 5.51 -3.18
CA LYS A 38 -13.33 5.51 -1.94
C LYS A 38 -12.43 4.27 -1.87
N VAL A 39 -11.14 4.50 -1.67
CA VAL A 39 -10.16 3.46 -1.33
C VAL A 39 -10.12 3.33 0.19
N PHE A 40 -10.33 2.11 0.68
CA PHE A 40 -10.25 1.79 2.10
C PHE A 40 -8.84 1.30 2.43
N GLU A 41 -8.11 2.04 3.25
CA GLU A 41 -6.80 1.60 3.73
C GLU A 41 -6.94 0.37 4.63
N GLU A 42 -8.02 0.30 5.40
CA GLU A 42 -8.28 -0.77 6.36
C GLU A 42 -9.73 -1.27 6.33
N PRO A 43 -10.07 -2.16 5.40
CA PRO A 43 -11.36 -2.86 5.38
C PRO A 43 -11.42 -3.97 6.44
N ASP A 44 -12.62 -4.33 6.91
CA ASP A 44 -12.86 -5.43 7.87
C ASP A 44 -12.22 -6.76 7.41
N ILE A 45 -12.18 -6.97 6.09
CA ILE A 45 -11.48 -8.08 5.45
C ILE A 45 -10.55 -7.49 4.39
N MET A 46 -9.25 -7.60 4.62
CA MET A 46 -8.20 -7.20 3.67
C MET A 46 -8.31 -7.97 2.34
N PRO A 47 -7.81 -7.39 1.23
CA PRO A 47 -7.62 -8.15 0.01
C PRO A 47 -6.66 -9.31 0.22
N ILE A 48 -6.96 -10.46 -0.40
CA ILE A 48 -6.17 -11.69 -0.24
C ILE A 48 -5.83 -12.25 -1.62
N TYR A 49 -4.54 -12.46 -1.86
CA TYR A 49 -4.10 -13.19 -3.06
C TYR A 49 -4.78 -14.56 -3.12
N PRO A 50 -5.24 -15.05 -4.28
CA PRO A 50 -5.93 -16.34 -4.37
C PRO A 50 -5.06 -17.49 -3.81
N GLY A 51 -5.53 -18.14 -2.75
CA GLY A 51 -4.77 -19.18 -2.04
C GLY A 51 -3.79 -18.67 -0.97
N GLY A 52 -3.77 -17.36 -0.72
CA GLY A 52 -3.01 -16.70 0.34
C GLY A 52 -1.54 -16.45 0.00
N THR A 53 -0.80 -15.97 1.01
CA THR A 53 0.62 -15.60 0.89
C THR A 53 1.52 -16.71 0.32
N PRO A 54 1.36 -18.00 0.69
CA PRO A 54 2.19 -19.07 0.11
C PRO A 54 2.01 -19.21 -1.41
N GLU A 55 0.77 -19.11 -1.90
CA GLU A 55 0.50 -19.16 -3.34
C GLU A 55 1.00 -17.91 -4.06
N MET A 56 0.88 -16.74 -3.43
CA MET A 56 1.46 -15.50 -3.96
C MET A 56 2.98 -15.64 -4.16
N HIS A 57 3.69 -16.14 -3.15
CA HIS A 57 5.14 -16.36 -3.24
C HIS A 57 5.49 -17.36 -4.34
N ARG A 58 4.71 -18.45 -4.48
CA ARG A 58 4.89 -19.42 -5.56
C ARG A 58 4.67 -18.78 -6.94
N PHE A 59 3.63 -17.97 -7.08
CA PHE A 59 3.37 -17.24 -8.33
C PHE A 59 4.51 -16.30 -8.68
N ILE A 60 4.97 -15.49 -7.72
CA ILE A 60 6.11 -14.57 -7.91
C ILE A 60 7.35 -15.37 -8.35
N ALA A 61 7.69 -16.44 -7.64
CA ALA A 61 8.85 -17.27 -7.96
C ALA A 61 8.78 -17.90 -9.37
N ASN A 62 7.60 -18.40 -9.77
CA ASN A 62 7.41 -19.02 -11.08
C ASN A 62 7.32 -18.00 -12.22
N THR A 63 6.90 -16.77 -11.92
CA THR A 63 6.72 -15.70 -12.91
C THR A 63 8.01 -14.88 -13.09
N LEU A 64 8.86 -14.84 -12.07
CA LEU A 64 10.09 -14.06 -12.04
C LEU A 64 11.02 -14.40 -13.21
N LYS A 65 11.33 -13.37 -14.01
CA LYS A 65 12.37 -13.39 -15.02
C LYS A 65 13.45 -12.42 -14.60
N TYR A 66 14.49 -12.94 -13.98
CA TYR A 66 15.59 -12.10 -13.51
C TYR A 66 16.26 -11.37 -14.70
N PRO A 67 16.26 -10.03 -14.76
CA PRO A 67 16.84 -9.31 -15.89
C PRO A 67 18.33 -9.65 -16.07
N GLU A 68 18.75 -9.97 -17.30
CA GLU A 68 20.13 -10.42 -17.57
C GLU A 68 21.17 -9.35 -17.19
N ASP A 69 20.89 -8.08 -17.45
CA ASP A 69 21.79 -6.97 -17.07
C ASP A 69 21.88 -6.78 -15.55
N ALA A 70 20.77 -7.02 -14.82
CA ALA A 70 20.76 -7.00 -13.37
C ALA A 70 21.56 -8.20 -12.83
N ARG A 71 21.43 -9.37 -13.45
CA ARG A 71 22.21 -10.57 -13.14
C ARG A 71 23.70 -10.34 -13.38
N ALA A 72 24.08 -9.78 -14.53
CA ALA A 72 25.47 -9.53 -14.90
C ALA A 72 26.21 -8.62 -13.90
N ARG A 73 25.48 -7.69 -13.26
CA ARG A 73 26.02 -6.80 -12.23
C ARG A 73 25.73 -7.23 -10.79
N ASN A 74 25.24 -8.46 -10.58
CA ASN A 74 24.85 -9.00 -9.28
C ASN A 74 23.86 -8.10 -8.50
N ALA A 75 23.01 -7.35 -9.21
CA ALA A 75 21.98 -6.53 -8.57
C ALA A 75 20.99 -7.46 -7.87
N GLN A 76 20.72 -7.20 -6.59
CA GLN A 76 19.79 -7.92 -5.73
C GLN A 76 19.11 -6.92 -4.80
N GLY A 77 18.02 -7.30 -4.16
CA GLY A 77 17.41 -6.47 -3.12
C GLY A 77 15.91 -6.59 -3.01
N LEU A 78 15.37 -5.85 -2.04
CA LEU A 78 13.95 -5.78 -1.74
C LEU A 78 13.30 -4.66 -2.56
N VAL A 79 12.26 -5.01 -3.31
CA VAL A 79 11.36 -4.06 -3.97
C VAL A 79 10.00 -4.17 -3.30
N VAL A 80 9.40 -3.03 -2.95
CA VAL A 80 8.06 -3.01 -2.34
C VAL A 80 7.20 -2.02 -3.09
N TYR A 81 6.06 -2.51 -3.56
CA TYR A 81 5.00 -1.71 -4.14
C TYR A 81 3.78 -1.71 -3.23
N THR A 82 3.15 -0.56 -3.09
CA THR A 82 1.73 -0.44 -2.76
C THR A 82 0.90 -0.40 -4.04
N PHE A 83 -0.35 -0.82 -3.94
CA PHE A 83 -1.32 -0.80 -5.04
C PHE A 83 -2.74 -0.93 -4.49
N VAL A 84 -3.72 -0.52 -5.30
CA VAL A 84 -5.15 -0.67 -4.99
C VAL A 84 -5.66 -1.97 -5.58
N VAL A 85 -6.29 -2.79 -4.75
CA VAL A 85 -7.12 -3.91 -5.19
C VAL A 85 -8.53 -3.38 -5.45
N GLU A 86 -8.96 -3.50 -6.70
CA GLU A 86 -10.28 -3.08 -7.15
C GLU A 86 -11.38 -4.06 -6.72
N LYS A 87 -12.64 -3.66 -6.86
CA LYS A 87 -13.80 -4.48 -6.46
C LYS A 87 -13.93 -5.78 -7.26
N ASP A 88 -13.37 -5.83 -8.46
CA ASP A 88 -13.28 -7.02 -9.30
C ASP A 88 -12.01 -7.86 -9.05
N GLY A 89 -11.16 -7.41 -8.11
CA GLY A 89 -9.89 -8.04 -7.77
C GLY A 89 -8.70 -7.60 -8.62
N THR A 90 -8.91 -6.80 -9.67
CA THR A 90 -7.79 -6.28 -10.48
C THR A 90 -6.93 -5.31 -9.67
N LEU A 91 -5.68 -5.12 -10.10
CA LEU A 91 -4.71 -4.28 -9.42
C LEU A 91 -4.52 -2.97 -10.19
N SER A 92 -4.53 -1.85 -9.47
CA SER A 92 -4.33 -0.51 -10.03
C SER A 92 -3.44 0.34 -9.11
N ASN A 93 -3.11 1.56 -9.52
CA ASN A 93 -2.43 2.57 -8.70
C ASN A 93 -1.11 2.09 -8.05
N PHE A 94 -0.24 1.45 -8.83
CA PHE A 94 1.05 0.97 -8.35
C PHE A 94 1.98 2.11 -7.92
N ASN A 95 2.40 2.12 -6.66
CA ASN A 95 3.37 3.07 -6.12
C ASN A 95 4.54 2.33 -5.47
N ILE A 96 5.77 2.69 -5.82
CA ILE A 96 6.97 2.05 -5.29
C ILE A 96 7.51 2.80 -4.07
N ILE A 97 7.46 2.11 -2.93
CA ILE A 97 7.78 2.66 -1.61
C ILE A 97 9.13 2.18 -1.09
N HIS A 98 9.66 1.07 -1.63
CA HIS A 98 11.04 0.66 -1.42
C HIS A 98 11.66 0.20 -2.74
N ARG A 99 12.83 0.76 -3.07
CA ARG A 99 13.53 0.55 -4.34
C ARG A 99 14.78 -0.31 -4.14
N ALA A 100 15.07 -1.14 -5.13
CA ALA A 100 16.38 -1.75 -5.32
C ALA A 100 16.99 -1.22 -6.64
N ASP A 101 17.57 -2.10 -7.45
CA ASP A 101 18.02 -1.79 -8.80
C ASP A 101 16.84 -1.47 -9.74
N SER A 102 17.02 -0.53 -10.66
CA SER A 102 15.96 -0.06 -11.55
C SER A 102 15.32 -1.17 -12.40
N LEU A 103 16.10 -2.17 -12.83
CA LEU A 103 15.57 -3.31 -13.58
C LEU A 103 14.78 -4.26 -12.70
N LEU A 104 15.17 -4.42 -11.44
CA LEU A 104 14.41 -5.19 -10.45
C LEU A 104 13.09 -4.49 -10.10
N ASN A 105 13.11 -3.15 -10.01
CA ASN A 105 11.89 -2.35 -9.81
C ASN A 105 10.90 -2.55 -10.97
N GLN A 106 11.39 -2.56 -12.22
CA GLN A 106 10.55 -2.83 -13.40
C GLN A 106 10.05 -4.27 -13.44
N GLU A 107 10.88 -5.25 -13.11
CA GLU A 107 10.47 -6.65 -13.09
C GLU A 107 9.42 -6.92 -12.00
N ALA A 108 9.56 -6.27 -10.84
CA ALA A 108 8.54 -6.28 -9.79
C ALA A 108 7.18 -5.77 -10.31
N LEU A 109 7.17 -4.62 -10.99
CA LEU A 109 5.95 -4.07 -11.58
C LEU A 109 5.34 -5.04 -12.61
N ARG A 110 6.15 -5.62 -13.50
CA ARG A 110 5.67 -6.60 -14.49
C ARG A 110 5.04 -7.83 -13.84
N ILE A 111 5.59 -8.32 -12.74
CA ILE A 111 5.03 -9.44 -11.98
C ILE A 111 3.67 -9.04 -11.38
N LEU A 112 3.57 -7.84 -10.80
CA LEU A 112 2.30 -7.31 -10.25
C LEU A 112 1.22 -7.15 -11.32
N GLU A 113 1.57 -6.58 -12.47
CA GLU A 113 0.65 -6.44 -13.62
C GLU A 113 0.18 -7.79 -14.19
N ALA A 114 0.97 -8.86 -13.98
CA ALA A 114 0.62 -10.20 -14.41
C ALA A 114 -0.16 -11.00 -13.35
N MET A 115 -0.35 -10.48 -12.13
CA MET A 115 -1.04 -11.20 -11.07
C MET A 115 -2.51 -11.47 -11.46
N PRO A 116 -3.05 -12.65 -11.10
CA PRO A 116 -4.48 -12.90 -11.26
C PRO A 116 -5.28 -11.95 -10.35
N PRO A 117 -6.58 -11.72 -10.64
CA PRO A 117 -7.43 -10.94 -9.75
C PRO A 117 -7.42 -11.49 -8.32
N TRP A 118 -7.25 -10.59 -7.36
CA TRP A 118 -7.25 -10.90 -5.94
C TRP A 118 -8.66 -11.07 -5.40
N ARG A 119 -8.81 -11.74 -4.26
CA ARG A 119 -10.05 -11.64 -3.50
C ARG A 119 -10.15 -10.19 -2.99
N PRO A 120 -11.19 -9.44 -3.36
CA PRO A 120 -11.29 -8.04 -3.01
C PRO A 120 -11.56 -7.88 -1.51
N ALA A 121 -11.32 -6.66 -1.03
CA ALA A 121 -11.62 -6.29 0.34
C ALA A 121 -13.12 -6.29 0.64
N ARG A 122 -13.48 -6.46 1.91
CA ARG A 122 -14.84 -6.23 2.40
C ARG A 122 -14.86 -5.29 3.60
N HIS A 123 -15.78 -4.35 3.58
CA HIS A 123 -16.07 -3.46 4.70
C HIS A 123 -17.58 -3.38 4.90
N LYS A 124 -18.03 -3.63 6.13
CA LYS A 124 -19.45 -3.76 6.52
C LYS A 124 -20.24 -4.72 5.63
N GLY A 125 -19.58 -5.81 5.21
CA GLY A 125 -20.13 -6.84 4.32
C GLY A 125 -20.11 -6.51 2.82
N GLU A 126 -19.87 -5.25 2.45
CA GLU A 126 -19.81 -4.79 1.06
C GLU A 126 -18.41 -4.96 0.47
N ILE A 127 -18.33 -5.18 -0.85
CA ILE A 127 -17.04 -5.24 -1.57
C ILE A 127 -16.54 -3.82 -1.81
N VAL A 128 -15.31 -3.54 -1.38
CA VAL A 128 -14.69 -2.22 -1.46
C VAL A 128 -13.32 -2.26 -2.13
N ARG A 129 -12.86 -1.11 -2.64
CA ARG A 129 -11.49 -0.91 -3.12
C ARG A 129 -10.58 -0.77 -1.91
N SER A 130 -9.39 -1.33 -1.93
CA SER A 130 -8.48 -1.22 -0.79
C SER A 130 -7.02 -1.24 -1.21
N GLU A 131 -6.20 -0.42 -0.53
CA GLU A 131 -4.76 -0.37 -0.77
C GLU A 131 -4.03 -1.45 0.05
N THR A 132 -3.05 -2.10 -0.56
CA THR A 132 -2.18 -3.06 0.10
C THR A 132 -0.77 -2.99 -0.49
N TYR A 133 0.15 -3.81 0.02
CA TYR A 133 1.53 -3.86 -0.43
C TYR A 133 2.02 -5.30 -0.64
N VAL A 134 3.03 -5.46 -1.50
CA VAL A 134 3.72 -6.74 -1.69
C VAL A 134 5.23 -6.52 -1.66
N PRO A 135 5.95 -7.11 -0.68
CA PRO A 135 7.40 -7.15 -0.68
C PRO A 135 7.92 -8.27 -1.60
N MET A 136 8.77 -7.91 -2.55
CA MET A 136 9.42 -8.83 -3.49
C MET A 136 10.93 -8.84 -3.27
N TYR A 137 11.45 -10.01 -2.88
CA TYR A 137 12.87 -10.23 -2.64
C TYR A 137 13.54 -10.79 -3.91
N PHE A 138 14.42 -10.00 -4.53
CA PHE A 138 15.18 -10.43 -5.70
C PHE A 138 16.55 -10.98 -5.29
N ARG A 139 16.78 -12.26 -5.62
CA ARG A 139 18.02 -12.97 -5.29
C ARG A 139 18.51 -13.80 -6.46
N LEU A 140 19.83 -13.79 -6.69
CA LEU A 140 20.45 -14.52 -7.80
C LEU A 140 20.81 -15.96 -7.46
N ASN A 141 21.13 -16.29 -6.20
CA ASN A 141 21.35 -17.65 -5.73
C ASN A 141 21.01 -17.76 -4.23
N GLN A 142 20.70 -18.97 -3.75
CA GLN A 142 20.62 -19.30 -2.30
C GLN A 142 21.98 -19.16 -1.59
N HIS A 143 23.07 -18.98 -2.33
CA HIS A 143 24.43 -18.76 -1.80
C HIS A 143 25.07 -17.49 -2.34
N ALA A 144 24.31 -16.63 -3.03
CA ALA A 144 24.82 -15.33 -3.41
C ALA A 144 24.90 -14.49 -2.14
N VAL A 145 26.12 -14.22 -1.69
CA VAL A 145 26.40 -13.19 -0.70
C VAL A 145 25.73 -11.93 -1.24
N ALA A 146 24.65 -11.50 -0.58
CA ALA A 146 24.11 -10.20 -0.83
C ALA A 146 25.24 -9.23 -0.49
N SER A 147 25.96 -8.75 -1.50
CA SER A 147 26.60 -7.44 -1.41
C SER A 147 25.46 -6.44 -1.40
N GLY A 148 24.71 -6.43 -0.29
CA GLY A 148 23.85 -5.31 0.02
C GLY A 148 24.80 -4.13 0.07
N ASN A 149 24.70 -3.24 -0.91
CA ASN A 149 25.24 -1.91 -0.74
C ASN A 149 24.73 -1.44 0.63
N PRO A 150 25.62 -0.98 1.54
CA PRO A 150 25.18 -0.45 2.81
C PRO A 150 24.11 0.59 2.48
N VAL A 151 22.91 0.37 3.01
CA VAL A 151 21.81 1.32 2.86
C VAL A 151 22.38 2.65 3.37
N GLN A 152 22.46 3.65 2.49
CA GLN A 152 22.92 4.99 2.84
C GLN A 152 21.93 5.54 3.88
N VAL A 153 22.41 5.57 5.12
CA VAL A 153 21.68 5.90 6.33
C VAL A 153 21.22 7.35 6.22
N THR A 154 19.95 7.56 5.88
CA THR A 154 19.37 8.91 5.89
C THR A 154 18.14 8.89 6.79
N ARG A 155 18.27 9.58 7.94
CA ARG A 155 17.24 10.13 8.85
C ARG A 155 16.89 9.36 10.14
N ASN A 156 16.79 10.17 11.20
CA ASN A 156 16.25 9.99 12.55
C ASN A 156 15.53 8.65 12.83
N TYR A 157 16.24 7.67 13.37
CA TYR A 157 15.62 6.50 13.96
C TYR A 157 15.18 6.76 15.41
N SER A 158 14.13 6.08 15.84
CA SER A 158 13.82 5.91 17.26
C SER A 158 14.36 4.56 17.76
N LYS A 159 14.79 4.51 19.03
CA LYS A 159 15.54 3.37 19.59
C LYS A 159 16.76 3.04 18.72
N THR A 160 17.58 4.06 18.44
CA THR A 160 18.85 3.93 17.71
C THR A 160 19.80 3.01 18.46
N ASN A 161 20.37 2.04 17.76
CA ASN A 161 21.65 1.46 18.15
C ASN A 161 22.67 1.82 17.05
N PRO A 162 23.49 2.88 17.24
CA PRO A 162 24.46 3.31 16.25
C PRO A 162 25.48 2.22 15.90
N GLU A 163 25.88 1.38 16.88
CA GLU A 163 26.85 0.31 16.66
C GLU A 163 26.38 -0.72 15.64
N VAL A 164 25.06 -0.99 15.60
CA VAL A 164 24.46 -1.90 14.61
C VAL A 164 24.57 -1.33 13.20
N ILE A 165 24.49 -0.01 13.03
CA ILE A 165 24.56 0.62 11.71
C ILE A 165 26.00 0.86 11.26
N GLU A 166 26.87 1.31 12.16
CA GLU A 166 28.20 1.80 11.80
C GLU A 166 29.21 0.67 11.55
N ASN A 167 29.06 -0.46 12.24
CA ASN A 167 30.08 -1.52 12.26
C ASN A 167 29.64 -2.83 11.60
N ASN A 168 28.36 -2.96 11.24
CA ASN A 168 27.80 -4.24 10.83
C ASN A 168 27.16 -4.18 9.45
N THR A 169 27.21 -5.31 8.74
CA THR A 169 26.48 -5.49 7.49
C THR A 169 25.00 -5.70 7.79
N ILE A 170 24.15 -4.85 7.22
CA ILE A 170 22.69 -4.97 7.30
C ILE A 170 22.17 -5.63 6.03
N TYR A 171 21.62 -6.82 6.16
CA TYR A 171 21.03 -7.57 5.08
C TYR A 171 19.58 -7.14 4.88
N THR A 172 19.12 -7.04 3.64
CA THR A 172 17.68 -6.88 3.33
C THR A 172 17.04 -8.20 2.95
N ILE A 173 17.87 -9.20 2.59
CA ILE A 173 17.44 -10.53 2.20
C ILE A 173 18.44 -11.55 2.75
N VAL A 174 17.94 -12.64 3.34
CA VAL A 174 18.71 -13.72 3.96
C VAL A 174 18.00 -15.07 3.82
N ASP A 175 18.73 -16.19 3.92
CA ASP A 175 18.18 -17.54 3.72
C ASP A 175 16.97 -17.85 4.59
N LYS A 176 17.01 -17.44 5.86
CA LYS A 176 15.87 -17.47 6.77
C LYS A 176 15.61 -16.05 7.27
N MET A 177 14.48 -15.48 6.88
CA MET A 177 14.08 -14.15 7.37
C MET A 177 13.83 -14.19 8.90
N PRO A 178 14.06 -13.08 9.61
CA PRO A 178 13.68 -12.97 11.00
C PRO A 178 12.19 -13.26 11.20
N GLN A 179 11.86 -13.85 12.35
CA GLN A 179 10.48 -14.21 12.71
C GLN A 179 10.15 -13.74 14.11
N TYR A 180 8.92 -13.28 14.31
CA TYR A 180 8.44 -13.02 15.64
C TYR A 180 8.41 -14.33 16.43
N THR A 181 8.91 -14.31 17.66
CA THR A 181 9.12 -15.53 18.48
C THR A 181 7.86 -16.36 18.67
N TYR A 182 6.68 -15.73 18.60
CA TYR A 182 5.37 -16.37 18.74
C TYR A 182 4.59 -16.50 17.42
N GLY A 183 5.29 -16.37 16.28
CA GLY A 183 4.71 -16.41 14.95
C GLY A 183 3.82 -15.21 14.63
N GLU A 184 3.22 -15.23 13.44
CA GLU A 184 2.39 -14.13 12.92
C GLU A 184 1.18 -13.83 13.83
N SER A 185 0.45 -14.85 14.30
CA SER A 185 -0.69 -14.64 15.21
C SER A 185 -0.27 -14.02 16.54
N GLY A 186 0.90 -14.40 17.06
CA GLY A 186 1.45 -13.80 18.27
C GLY A 186 1.89 -12.34 18.04
N LEU A 187 2.41 -12.04 16.86
CA LEU A 187 2.78 -10.67 16.47
C LEU A 187 1.54 -9.77 16.41
N SER A 188 0.48 -10.20 15.73
CA SER A 188 -0.79 -9.47 15.65
C SER A 188 -1.37 -9.23 17.04
N ALA A 189 -1.39 -10.25 17.90
CA ALA A 189 -1.88 -10.13 19.28
C ALA A 189 -1.03 -9.16 20.11
N PHE A 190 0.29 -9.21 19.97
CA PHE A 190 1.20 -8.28 20.65
C PHE A 190 0.93 -6.83 20.24
N ILE A 191 0.81 -6.57 18.94
CA ILE A 191 0.54 -5.23 18.41
C ILE A 191 -0.80 -4.72 18.95
N ALA A 192 -1.87 -5.49 18.78
CA ALA A 192 -3.21 -5.12 19.27
C ALA A 192 -3.24 -4.83 20.77
N HIS A 193 -2.52 -5.63 21.58
CA HIS A 193 -2.45 -5.43 23.03
C HIS A 193 -1.64 -4.19 23.44
N ASN A 194 -0.61 -3.82 22.67
CA ASN A 194 0.31 -2.75 23.04
C ASN A 194 -0.03 -1.41 22.40
N ILE A 195 -0.83 -1.37 21.34
CA ILE A 195 -1.27 -0.13 20.70
C ILE A 195 -2.05 0.74 21.70
N ARG A 196 -1.71 2.01 21.72
CA ARG A 196 -2.41 3.08 22.41
C ARG A 196 -2.79 4.12 21.37
N TYR A 197 -4.04 4.03 20.91
CA TYR A 197 -4.54 5.00 19.95
C TYR A 197 -4.37 6.44 20.46
N PRO A 198 -3.65 7.31 19.72
CA PRO A 198 -3.51 8.72 20.10
C PRO A 198 -4.86 9.40 20.24
N ARG A 199 -5.02 10.24 21.27
CA ARG A 199 -6.31 10.86 21.58
C ARG A 199 -6.79 11.73 20.44
N GLU A 200 -5.88 12.52 19.85
CA GLU A 200 -6.16 13.44 18.75
C GLU A 200 -6.63 12.68 17.52
N ALA A 201 -5.88 11.65 17.11
CA ALA A 201 -6.27 10.79 15.98
C ALA A 201 -7.62 10.11 16.23
N ARG A 202 -7.88 9.63 17.46
CA ARG A 202 -9.18 9.04 17.80
C ARG A 202 -10.33 10.05 17.74
N GLN A 203 -10.13 11.27 18.24
CA GLN A 203 -11.15 12.33 18.21
C GLN A 203 -11.47 12.78 16.80
N GLU A 204 -10.47 12.77 15.92
CA GLU A 204 -10.60 13.14 14.51
C GLU A 204 -11.04 11.96 13.63
N GLY A 205 -11.21 10.75 14.19
CA GLY A 205 -11.59 9.55 13.45
C GLY A 205 -10.54 9.12 12.43
N ILE A 206 -9.26 9.42 12.68
CA ILE A 206 -8.15 9.12 11.77
C ILE A 206 -7.70 7.69 12.01
N GLU A 207 -7.98 6.83 11.03
CA GLU A 207 -7.52 5.44 10.91
C GLU A 207 -6.47 5.32 9.80
N GLY A 208 -5.80 4.17 9.72
CA GLY A 208 -4.93 3.86 8.59
C GLY A 208 -3.74 2.96 8.92
N ARG A 209 -2.99 2.63 7.87
CA ARG A 209 -1.82 1.75 7.94
C ARG A 209 -0.52 2.55 7.99
N ILE A 210 0.34 2.19 8.94
CA ILE A 210 1.70 2.70 9.03
C ILE A 210 2.68 1.59 8.66
N LEU A 211 3.45 1.77 7.57
CA LEU A 211 4.53 0.86 7.23
C LEU A 211 5.82 1.31 7.91
N CYS A 212 6.34 0.46 8.79
CA CYS A 212 7.59 0.70 9.46
C CYS A 212 8.71 -0.20 8.92
N SER A 213 9.93 0.31 8.96
CA SER A 213 11.14 -0.50 8.85
C SER A 213 11.90 -0.50 10.17
N PHE A 214 12.64 -1.58 10.42
CA PHE A 214 13.49 -1.72 11.59
C PHE A 214 14.57 -2.77 11.32
N ILE A 215 15.59 -2.81 12.18
CA ILE A 215 16.65 -3.81 12.12
C ILE A 215 16.41 -4.85 13.21
N VAL A 216 16.33 -6.12 12.82
CA VAL A 216 16.50 -7.26 13.72
C VAL A 216 17.98 -7.62 13.74
N ALA A 217 18.64 -7.45 14.88
CA ALA A 217 20.04 -7.79 15.04
C ALA A 217 20.26 -9.31 15.10
N SER A 218 21.51 -9.74 14.95
CA SER A 218 21.92 -11.16 15.05
C SER A 218 21.61 -11.80 16.41
N ASP A 219 21.43 -10.99 17.46
CA ASP A 219 21.00 -11.43 18.80
C ASP A 219 19.47 -11.40 19.01
N GLY A 220 18.72 -11.05 17.96
CA GLY A 220 17.26 -10.92 17.94
C GLY A 220 16.72 -9.59 18.43
N SER A 221 17.56 -8.65 18.90
CA SER A 221 17.08 -7.34 19.36
C SER A 221 16.60 -6.47 18.19
N ILE A 222 15.61 -5.61 18.46
CA ILE A 222 15.10 -4.63 17.48
C ILE A 222 15.65 -3.24 17.79
N SER A 223 16.16 -2.59 16.75
CA SER A 223 16.62 -1.21 16.77
C SER A 223 16.35 -0.50 15.45
N ASN A 224 16.67 0.80 15.41
CA ASN A 224 16.68 1.60 14.19
C ASN A 224 15.32 1.63 13.46
N ILE A 225 14.26 1.93 14.22
CA ILE A 225 12.89 1.94 13.72
C ILE A 225 12.65 3.24 12.94
N GLU A 226 12.11 3.12 11.73
CA GLU A 226 11.71 4.23 10.84
C GLU A 226 10.29 3.99 10.29
N VAL A 227 9.58 5.08 10.00
CA VAL A 227 8.33 5.01 9.21
C VAL A 227 8.69 5.21 7.75
N VAL A 228 8.37 4.21 6.93
CA VAL A 228 8.56 4.22 5.47
C VAL A 228 7.38 4.91 4.80
N GLU A 229 6.17 4.63 5.30
CA GLU A 229 4.92 5.19 4.80
C GLU A 229 3.92 5.33 5.94
N GLY A 230 3.23 6.47 5.98
CA GLY A 230 2.27 6.79 7.04
C GLY A 230 1.82 8.24 6.96
N SER A 231 0.50 8.45 6.88
CA SER A 231 -0.12 9.75 6.63
C SER A 231 -0.29 10.62 7.88
N ASN A 232 -0.38 10.00 9.07
CA ASN A 232 -0.62 10.71 10.33
C ASN A 232 0.57 10.65 11.29
N LYS A 233 1.05 11.82 11.72
CA LYS A 233 2.20 11.95 12.62
C LYS A 233 2.01 11.22 13.97
N SER A 234 0.83 11.33 14.58
CA SER A 234 0.59 10.72 15.90
C SER A 234 0.50 9.19 15.82
N LEU A 235 -0.09 8.64 14.75
CA LEU A 235 -0.08 7.20 14.48
C LEU A 235 1.35 6.70 14.19
N ASN A 236 2.14 7.48 13.44
CA ASN A 236 3.55 7.18 13.17
C ASN A 236 4.37 7.08 14.47
N GLU A 237 4.21 8.04 15.38
CA GLU A 237 4.89 8.03 16.69
C GLU A 237 4.49 6.83 17.54
N GLU A 238 3.21 6.45 17.50
CA GLU A 238 2.71 5.31 18.23
C GLU A 238 3.19 3.97 17.65
N ALA A 239 3.22 3.83 16.32
CA ALA A 239 3.79 2.67 15.62
C ALA A 239 5.25 2.44 16.02
N ILE A 240 6.03 3.53 16.02
CA ILE A 240 7.43 3.52 16.49
C ILE A 240 7.52 3.04 17.94
N ARG A 241 6.66 3.54 18.82
CA ARG A 241 6.65 3.15 20.24
C ARG A 241 6.36 1.66 20.41
N VAL A 242 5.34 1.13 19.74
CA VAL A 242 4.93 -0.28 19.82
C VAL A 242 6.04 -1.19 19.31
N LEU A 243 6.67 -0.88 18.17
CA LEU A 243 7.86 -1.59 17.69
C LEU A 243 9.01 -1.54 18.69
N GLY A 244 9.18 -0.40 19.35
CA GLY A 244 10.18 -0.21 20.41
C GLY A 244 9.97 -1.13 21.62
N LEU A 245 8.74 -1.59 21.87
CA LEU A 245 8.41 -2.52 22.96
C LEU A 245 8.60 -4.00 22.60
N MET A 246 8.83 -4.32 21.33
CA MET A 246 8.86 -5.71 20.91
C MET A 246 9.96 -6.50 21.63
N PRO A 247 9.65 -7.74 22.05
CA PRO A 247 10.66 -8.65 22.60
C PRO A 247 11.65 -9.05 21.51
N LYS A 248 12.68 -9.81 21.89
CA LYS A 248 13.62 -10.37 20.92
C LYS A 248 12.89 -11.27 19.92
N TRP A 249 13.26 -11.13 18.65
CA TRP A 249 12.83 -11.96 17.53
C TRP A 249 13.79 -13.13 17.34
N ILE A 250 13.34 -14.14 16.58
CA ILE A 250 14.24 -15.11 15.98
C ILE A 250 15.04 -14.35 14.90
N PRO A 251 16.37 -14.25 15.03
CA PRO A 251 17.18 -13.50 14.08
C PRO A 251 17.19 -14.16 12.71
N GLY A 252 17.51 -13.36 11.68
CA GLY A 252 17.70 -13.89 10.35
C GLY A 252 18.97 -14.72 10.26
N GLU A 253 18.98 -15.69 9.35
CA GLU A 253 20.11 -16.58 9.10
C GLU A 253 20.53 -16.46 7.64
N ASN A 254 21.82 -16.28 7.40
CA ASN A 254 22.42 -16.27 6.07
C ASN A 254 23.67 -17.14 6.08
N ASN A 255 23.75 -18.14 5.21
CA ASN A 255 24.80 -19.16 5.19
C ASN A 255 25.02 -19.86 6.54
N GLY A 256 23.94 -20.09 7.31
CA GLY A 256 24.02 -20.72 8.63
C GLY A 256 24.41 -19.77 9.78
N GLU A 257 24.76 -18.51 9.49
CA GLU A 257 25.14 -17.52 10.49
C GLU A 257 23.99 -16.55 10.78
N LYS A 258 23.84 -16.17 12.05
CA LYS A 258 22.87 -15.15 12.46
C LYS A 258 23.37 -13.77 12.04
N VAL A 259 22.53 -13.01 11.34
CA VAL A 259 22.91 -11.71 10.76
C VAL A 259 21.91 -10.61 11.09
N HIS A 260 22.32 -9.36 10.92
CA HIS A 260 21.44 -8.20 11.07
C HIS A 260 20.58 -8.04 9.82
N VAL A 261 19.26 -7.95 9.99
CA VAL A 261 18.34 -7.90 8.86
C VAL A 261 17.40 -6.71 9.00
N LYS A 262 17.28 -5.93 7.92
CA LYS A 262 16.25 -4.89 7.77
C LYS A 262 14.93 -5.56 7.44
N CYS A 263 13.94 -5.35 8.29
CA CYS A 263 12.58 -5.84 8.16
C CYS A 263 11.60 -4.71 7.84
N LEU A 264 10.45 -5.08 7.28
CA LEU A 264 9.30 -4.20 7.10
C LEU A 264 8.10 -4.83 7.80
N LEU A 265 7.31 -4.00 8.49
CA LEU A 265 6.08 -4.44 9.14
C LEU A 265 5.02 -3.34 9.03
N PRO A 266 3.85 -3.64 8.44
CA PRO A 266 2.70 -2.76 8.54
C PRO A 266 2.10 -2.85 9.95
N ILE A 267 1.66 -1.72 10.47
CA ILE A 267 0.90 -1.61 11.70
C ILE A 267 -0.38 -0.87 11.37
N ASP A 268 -1.48 -1.53 11.70
CA ASP A 268 -2.82 -1.09 11.38
C ASP A 268 -3.46 -0.40 12.60
N PHE A 269 -4.17 0.72 12.37
CA PHE A 269 -4.83 1.53 13.39
C PHE A 269 -6.32 1.65 13.08
N VAL A 270 -7.13 0.94 13.86
CA VAL A 270 -8.60 0.94 13.79
C VAL A 270 -9.21 1.52 15.05
N ILE A 271 -10.30 2.25 14.88
CA ILE A 271 -11.19 2.65 15.96
C ILE A 271 -12.34 1.64 16.01
N ASP A 272 -12.32 0.76 17.01
CA ASP A 272 -13.49 -0.08 17.30
C ASP A 272 -14.69 0.83 17.59
N GLU A 273 -15.81 0.64 16.87
CA GLU A 273 -17.06 1.43 17.00
C GLU A 273 -17.78 1.22 18.35
N ASP A 274 -17.10 1.31 19.49
CA ASP A 274 -17.82 1.48 20.76
C ASP A 274 -18.34 2.93 20.81
N PRO A 275 -19.67 3.14 20.83
CA PRO A 275 -20.26 4.46 20.77
C PRO A 275 -19.77 5.31 21.93
N ILE A 276 -19.33 6.52 21.64
CA ILE A 276 -18.93 7.53 22.63
C ILE A 276 -20.07 7.64 23.65
N PRO A 277 -19.88 7.23 24.93
CA PRO A 277 -20.85 7.52 25.95
C PRO A 277 -20.99 9.03 26.01
N GLY A 278 -22.19 9.53 25.73
CA GLY A 278 -22.46 10.97 25.72
C GLY A 278 -21.93 11.60 27.01
N ILE A 279 -21.17 12.67 26.86
CA ILE A 279 -20.63 13.42 28.00
C ILE A 279 -21.85 13.92 28.80
N PRO A 280 -22.02 13.53 30.07
CA PRO A 280 -23.01 14.16 30.93
C PRO A 280 -22.60 15.63 31.09
N GLY A 281 -23.50 16.53 30.68
CA GLY A 281 -23.34 17.98 30.85
C GLY A 281 -23.42 18.42 32.31
#